data_AF-A0A2W5Q1N3-F1
#
_entry.id   AF-A0A2W5Q1N3-F1
#
_cell.length_a   1.000
_cell.length_b   1.000
_cell.length_c   1.000
_cell.angle_alpha   90.00
_cell.angle_beta   90.00
_cell.angle_gamma   90.00
#
_symmetry.space_group_name_H-M   'P 1'
#
loop_
_entity.id
_entity.type
_entity.pdbx_description
1 polymer ?
#
loop_
_entity_poly.entity_id
_entity_poly.type
_entity_poly.pdbx_seq_one_letter_code
_entity_poly.pdbx_strand_id
1 'polypeptide(L)'
;MHAHMDHFTEHGEPPQAHAPHPGTDGYENLPQFPARFPLPFRRTIRRQELHQIVPLAETTIYAMEQRGEFPRRFALTARCVVWDLEEVEAWVDERKQASRFGDAAKPTGPDVRQRKSRPVRNASAR
;
A
#
# COMPACT_ATOMS: atom_id res chain seq x y z
N MET A 1 63.07 -33.44 28.30
CA MET A 1 62.98 -33.10 26.86
C MET A 1 61.52 -32.85 26.55
N HIS A 2 61.25 -31.66 26.02
CA HIS A 2 60.08 -31.19 25.27
C HIS A 2 58.67 -31.66 25.64
N ALA A 3 57.91 -30.70 26.15
CA ALA A 3 56.46 -30.63 26.03
C ALA A 3 56.03 -30.68 24.55
N HIS A 4 54.93 -31.38 24.27
CA HIS A 4 54.00 -30.90 23.26
C HIS A 4 52.57 -31.18 23.72
N MET A 5 51.79 -30.12 23.65
CA MET A 5 50.43 -29.96 24.10
C MET A 5 49.63 -29.85 22.80
N ASP A 6 48.86 -30.87 22.44
CA ASP A 6 47.97 -30.79 21.27
C ASP A 6 46.52 -30.77 21.73
N HIS A 7 46.12 -29.62 22.26
CA HIS A 7 44.75 -29.16 22.11
C HIS A 7 44.56 -28.78 20.64
N PHE A 8 44.08 -29.71 19.81
CA PHE A 8 43.46 -29.34 18.55
C PHE A 8 42.01 -28.96 18.84
N THR A 9 41.83 -27.68 19.15
CA THR A 9 40.53 -27.00 19.13
C THR A 9 40.00 -27.03 17.69
N GLU A 10 39.08 -27.95 17.39
CA GLU A 10 38.25 -27.81 16.19
C GLU A 10 37.27 -26.65 16.38
N HIS A 11 37.71 -25.47 15.95
CA HIS A 11 36.83 -24.33 15.74
C HIS A 11 35.86 -24.68 14.60
N GLY A 12 34.57 -24.74 14.92
CA GLY A 12 33.51 -24.81 13.92
C GLY A 12 33.54 -23.59 13.00
N GLU A 13 33.57 -23.84 11.70
CA GLU A 13 33.28 -22.84 10.68
C GLU A 13 31.84 -23.06 10.18
N PRO A 14 30.93 -22.07 10.30
CA PRO A 14 29.58 -22.21 9.79
C PRO A 14 29.65 -22.40 8.27
N PRO A 15 28.81 -23.25 7.66
CA PRO A 15 28.84 -23.45 6.22
C PRO A 15 28.53 -22.12 5.54
N GLN A 16 29.56 -21.53 4.92
CA GLN A 16 29.37 -20.37 4.07
C GLN A 16 28.49 -20.82 2.91
N ALA A 17 27.25 -20.32 2.86
CA ALA A 17 26.37 -20.52 1.72
C ALA A 17 27.01 -19.86 0.49
N HIS A 18 27.77 -20.64 -0.27
CA HIS A 18 28.35 -20.20 -1.53
C HIS A 18 27.19 -19.86 -2.46
N ALA A 19 27.02 -18.59 -2.79
CA ALA A 19 26.02 -18.17 -3.77
C ALA A 19 26.27 -18.95 -5.08
N PRO A 20 25.22 -19.51 -5.71
CA PRO A 20 25.38 -20.29 -6.93
C PRO A 20 25.96 -19.42 -8.04
N HIS A 21 26.79 -20.06 -8.87
CA HIS A 21 27.69 -19.39 -9.80
C HIS A 21 27.02 -19.40 -11.19
N PRO A 22 27.24 -18.38 -12.05
CA PRO A 22 26.60 -18.29 -13.36
C PRO A 22 26.85 -19.56 -14.21
N GLY A 23 25.78 -20.19 -14.72
CA GLY A 23 25.86 -21.43 -15.52
C GLY A 23 25.57 -22.74 -14.78
N THR A 24 25.13 -22.68 -13.52
CA THR A 24 24.62 -23.84 -12.76
C THR A 24 23.09 -23.83 -12.69
N ASP A 25 22.43 -25.00 -12.62
CA ASP A 25 20.97 -25.13 -12.43
C ASP A 25 20.45 -24.33 -11.23
N GLY A 26 21.28 -24.19 -10.19
CA GLY A 26 20.98 -23.39 -9.01
C GLY A 26 20.92 -21.89 -9.27
N TYR A 27 21.57 -21.38 -10.31
CA TYR A 27 21.61 -19.95 -10.66
C TYR A 27 20.35 -19.48 -11.40
N GLU A 28 19.84 -20.28 -12.33
CA GLU A 28 18.62 -19.98 -13.10
C GLU A 28 17.36 -19.99 -12.21
N ASN A 29 17.40 -20.68 -11.08
CA ASN A 29 16.29 -20.71 -10.11
C ASN A 29 16.34 -19.57 -9.08
N LEU A 30 17.32 -18.65 -9.14
CA LEU A 30 17.31 -17.52 -8.21
C LEU A 30 16.12 -16.61 -8.51
N PRO A 31 15.37 -16.20 -7.47
CA PRO A 31 14.43 -15.10 -7.62
C PRO A 31 15.23 -13.84 -7.98
N GLN A 32 15.25 -13.50 -9.28
CA GLN A 32 15.99 -12.35 -9.83
C GLN A 32 15.55 -11.02 -9.22
N PHE A 33 14.36 -10.99 -8.63
CA PHE A 33 13.84 -9.89 -7.83
C PHE A 33 13.19 -10.46 -6.57
N PRO A 34 13.48 -9.92 -5.38
CA PRO A 34 12.72 -10.29 -4.20
C PRO A 34 11.26 -9.93 -4.45
N ALA A 35 10.37 -10.93 -4.44
CA ALA A 35 8.94 -10.79 -4.76
C ALA A 35 8.20 -9.76 -3.86
N ARG A 36 8.81 -9.43 -2.73
CA ARG A 36 8.46 -8.28 -1.90
C ARG A 36 9.75 -7.57 -1.51
N PHE A 37 9.71 -6.24 -1.52
CA PHE A 37 10.78 -5.41 -1.00
C PHE A 37 11.22 -5.97 0.37
N PRO A 38 12.45 -6.47 0.51
CA PRO A 38 12.90 -7.26 1.68
C PRO A 38 13.15 -6.38 2.91
N LEU A 39 12.60 -5.17 2.89
CA LEU A 39 12.90 -4.15 3.85
C LEU A 39 11.72 -4.06 4.80
N PRO A 40 11.92 -4.33 6.11
CA PRO A 40 10.85 -4.32 7.10
C PRO A 40 10.35 -2.90 7.40
N PHE A 41 10.77 -1.90 6.64
CA PHE A 41 10.30 -0.54 6.82
C PHE A 41 8.99 -0.32 6.10
N ARG A 42 8.05 0.22 6.88
CA ARG A 42 6.78 0.73 6.39
C ARG A 42 7.04 1.71 5.25
N ARG A 43 6.53 1.39 4.07
CA ARG A 43 6.64 2.25 2.91
C ARG A 43 5.73 3.45 3.13
N THR A 44 6.31 4.64 3.13
CA THR A 44 5.58 5.90 3.22
C THR A 44 5.40 6.51 1.84
N ILE A 45 4.19 6.99 1.54
CA ILE A 45 3.87 7.63 0.27
C ILE A 45 3.70 9.15 0.44
N ARG A 46 4.14 9.89 -0.58
CA ARG A 46 3.93 11.35 -0.66
C ARG A 46 2.67 11.68 -1.44
N ARG A 47 2.26 12.95 -1.38
CA ARG A 47 1.02 13.46 -2.01
C ARG A 47 0.81 13.02 -3.47
N GLN A 48 1.87 13.05 -4.29
CA GLN A 48 1.79 12.65 -5.70
C GLN A 48 1.47 11.17 -5.87
N GLU A 49 2.13 10.32 -5.08
CA GLU A 49 1.92 8.86 -5.11
C GLU A 49 0.56 8.49 -4.49
N LEU A 50 0.16 9.20 -3.42
CA LEU A 50 -1.18 9.05 -2.84
C LEU A 50 -2.28 9.28 -3.87
N HIS A 51 -2.15 10.33 -4.70
CA HIS A 51 -3.15 10.66 -5.71
C HIS A 51 -3.21 9.63 -6.86
N GLN A 52 -2.15 8.85 -7.07
CA GLN A 52 -2.15 7.74 -8.04
C GLN A 52 -2.98 6.55 -7.53
N ILE A 53 -2.95 6.30 -6.22
CA ILE A 53 -3.68 5.20 -5.59
C ILE A 53 -5.14 5.60 -5.31
N VAL A 54 -5.31 6.80 -4.77
CA VAL A 54 -6.60 7.36 -4.37
C VAL A 54 -6.89 8.57 -5.28
N PRO A 55 -7.67 8.39 -6.36
CA PRO A 55 -8.01 9.47 -7.28
C PRO A 55 -9.08 10.41 -6.68
N LEU A 56 -8.83 10.91 -5.47
CA LEU A 56 -9.64 11.91 -4.77
C LEU A 56 -8.90 13.25 -4.76
N ALA A 57 -9.69 14.33 -4.75
CA ALA A 57 -9.16 15.67 -4.58
C ALA A 57 -8.57 15.84 -3.16
N GLU A 58 -7.52 16.65 -3.04
CA GLU A 58 -6.85 16.95 -1.77
C GLU A 58 -7.82 17.52 -0.73
N THR A 59 -8.74 18.38 -1.15
CA THR A 59 -9.79 18.96 -0.29
C THR A 59 -10.72 17.89 0.27
N THR A 60 -11.05 16.87 -0.52
CA THR A 60 -11.84 15.71 -0.08
C THR A 60 -11.05 14.90 0.93
N ILE A 61 -9.76 14.67 0.69
CA ILE A 61 -8.88 13.95 1.63
C ILE A 61 -8.84 14.69 2.98
N TYR A 62 -8.68 16.01 2.99
CA TYR A 62 -8.73 16.80 4.22
C TYR A 62 -10.09 16.73 4.93
N ALA A 63 -11.19 16.78 4.17
CA ALA A 63 -12.53 16.66 4.77
C ALA A 63 -12.75 15.27 5.39
N MET A 64 -12.26 14.21 4.74
CA MET A 64 -12.35 12.85 5.26
C MET A 64 -11.43 12.63 6.46
N GLU A 65 -10.23 13.22 6.47
CA GLU A 65 -9.33 13.23 7.62
C GLU A 65 -10.00 13.90 8.83
N GLN A 66 -10.65 15.06 8.65
CA GLN A 66 -11.38 15.74 9.72
C GLN A 66 -12.54 14.90 10.28
N ARG A 67 -13.17 14.08 9.43
CA ARG A 67 -14.23 13.15 9.82
C ARG A 67 -13.68 11.86 10.46
N GLY A 68 -12.36 11.67 10.46
CA GLY A 68 -11.70 10.45 10.95
C GLY A 68 -11.87 9.24 10.03
N GLU A 69 -12.28 9.46 8.77
CA GLU A 69 -12.55 8.40 7.80
C GLU A 69 -11.34 8.09 6.90
N PHE A 70 -10.25 8.85 7.02
CA PHE A 70 -9.05 8.69 6.21
C PHE A 70 -7.83 8.45 7.11
N PRO A 71 -6.83 7.65 6.67
CA PRO A 71 -5.60 7.42 7.42
C PRO A 71 -4.94 8.70 7.92
N ARG A 72 -4.48 8.67 9.16
CA ARG A 72 -3.88 9.85 9.82
C ARG A 72 -2.54 10.17 9.14
N ARG A 73 -2.39 11.40 8.68
CA ARG A 73 -1.11 11.87 8.12
C ARG A 73 -0.11 12.17 9.25
N PHE A 74 1.17 12.00 8.96
CA PHE A 74 2.23 12.47 9.84
C PHE A 74 3.25 13.32 9.09
N ALA A 75 3.80 14.31 9.80
CA ALA A 75 4.82 15.19 9.26
C ALA A 75 6.19 14.55 9.46
N LEU A 76 6.82 14.16 8.36
CA LEU A 76 8.23 13.73 8.36
C LEU A 76 9.15 14.95 8.55
N THR A 77 8.79 16.09 7.95
CA THR A 77 9.47 17.39 8.13
C THR A 77 8.46 18.54 8.03
N ALA A 78 8.88 19.78 8.32
CA ALA A 78 8.01 20.97 8.29
C ALA A 78 7.22 21.19 6.98
N ARG A 79 7.68 20.61 5.86
CA ARG A 79 6.99 20.67 4.55
C ARG A 79 6.68 19.30 3.96
N CYS A 80 7.10 18.21 4.62
CA CYS A 80 6.93 16.86 4.12
C CYS A 80 5.90 16.14 5.00
N VAL A 81 4.67 16.08 4.50
CA VAL A 81 3.60 15.27 5.06
C VAL A 81 3.52 13.98 4.25
N VAL A 82 3.47 12.86 4.95
CA VAL A 82 3.47 11.52 4.38
C VAL A 82 2.34 10.70 4.97
N TRP A 83 1.98 9.65 4.25
CA TRP A 83 1.03 8.63 4.67
C TRP A 83 1.71 7.27 4.66
N ASP A 84 1.29 6.36 5.55
CA ASP A 84 1.70 4.96 5.49
C ASP A 84 0.95 4.25 4.36
N LEU A 85 1.69 3.53 3.51
CA LEU A 85 1.11 2.80 2.38
C LEU A 85 0.14 1.71 2.87
N GLU A 86 0.53 0.95 3.89
CA GLU A 86 -0.30 -0.13 4.44
C GLU A 86 -1.66 0.38 4.92
N GLU A 87 -1.69 1.53 5.60
CA GLU A 87 -2.94 2.11 6.09
C GLU A 87 -3.82 2.62 4.94
N VAL A 88 -3.20 3.21 3.92
CA VAL A 88 -3.92 3.67 2.72
C VAL A 88 -4.47 2.49 1.92
N GLU A 89 -3.70 1.42 1.75
CA GLU A 89 -4.15 0.18 1.08
C GLU A 89 -5.28 -0.48 1.86
N ALA A 90 -5.15 -0.62 3.18
CA ALA A 90 -6.20 -1.16 4.04
C ALA A 90 -7.49 -0.33 3.94
N TRP A 91 -7.39 0.99 3.97
CA TRP A 91 -8.53 1.89 3.78
C TRP A 91 -9.19 1.74 2.40
N VAL A 92 -8.40 1.62 1.33
CA VAL A 92 -8.93 1.36 -0.02
C VAL A 92 -9.68 0.03 -0.05
N ASP A 93 -9.13 -1.01 0.58
CA ASP A 93 -9.76 -2.31 0.64
C ASP A 93 -11.04 -2.30 1.49
N GLU A 94 -11.07 -1.62 2.64
CA GLU A 94 -12.29 -1.37 3.40
C GLU A 94 -13.36 -0.66 2.55
N ARG A 95 -12.97 0.35 1.76
CA ARG A 95 -13.88 1.07 0.86
C ARG A 95 -14.38 0.19 -0.28
N LYS A 96 -13.55 -0.70 -0.83
CA LYS A 96 -13.98 -1.72 -1.80
C LYS A 96 -14.95 -2.69 -1.15
N GLN A 97 -14.69 -3.12 0.08
CA GLN A 97 -15.56 -3.97 0.88
C GLN A 97 -16.93 -3.29 1.06
N ALA A 98 -16.96 -2.07 1.61
CA ALA A 98 -18.18 -1.29 1.82
C ALA A 98 -18.95 -1.01 0.50
N SER A 99 -18.22 -0.80 -0.61
CA SER A 99 -18.82 -0.67 -1.93
C SER A 99 -19.43 -1.97 -2.46
N ARG A 100 -18.85 -3.13 -2.14
CA ARG A 100 -19.35 -4.45 -2.54
C ARG A 100 -20.54 -4.89 -1.69
N PHE A 101 -20.51 -4.59 -0.39
CA PHE A 101 -21.55 -4.97 0.57
C PHE A 101 -22.76 -4.02 0.61
N GLY A 102 -22.72 -2.91 -0.15
CA GLY A 102 -23.93 -2.13 -0.51
C GLY A 102 -24.22 -0.89 0.33
N ASP A 103 -23.39 -0.57 1.32
CA ASP A 103 -23.58 0.62 2.16
C ASP A 103 -23.14 1.93 1.48
N ALA A 104 -22.22 1.86 0.51
CA ALA A 104 -21.92 3.00 -0.34
C ALA A 104 -23.01 3.11 -1.41
N ALA A 105 -24.11 3.77 -1.05
CA ALA A 105 -25.23 4.11 -1.92
C ALA A 105 -24.74 4.34 -3.37
N LYS A 106 -25.16 3.44 -4.26
CA LYS A 106 -24.94 3.56 -5.71
C LYS A 106 -25.23 5.02 -6.08
N PRO A 107 -24.34 5.74 -6.78
CA PRO A 107 -24.65 7.10 -7.20
C PRO A 107 -25.84 6.99 -8.13
N THR A 108 -27.04 7.21 -7.59
CA THR A 108 -28.24 7.46 -8.37
C THR A 108 -27.84 8.65 -9.23
N GLY A 109 -27.71 8.42 -10.54
CA GLY A 109 -27.36 9.47 -11.48
C GLY A 109 -28.25 10.69 -11.20
N PRO A 110 -27.75 11.91 -11.44
CA PRO A 110 -28.45 13.12 -11.05
C PRO A 110 -29.88 13.08 -11.59
N ASP A 111 -30.86 13.02 -10.68
CA ASP A 111 -32.27 12.90 -11.04
C ASP A 111 -32.63 14.08 -11.96
N VAL A 112 -32.88 13.77 -13.22
CA VAL A 112 -33.16 14.75 -14.28
C VAL A 112 -34.39 15.61 -13.95
N ARG A 113 -35.28 15.11 -13.09
CA ARG A 113 -36.47 15.83 -12.61
C ARG A 113 -36.13 16.94 -11.61
N GLN A 114 -34.97 16.87 -10.97
CA GLN A 114 -34.46 17.89 -10.03
C GLN A 114 -33.70 19.03 -10.75
N ARG A 115 -33.62 19.01 -12.08
CA ARG A 115 -32.89 20.05 -12.85
C ARG A 115 -33.69 21.35 -12.89
N LYS A 116 -33.15 22.39 -12.25
CA LYS A 116 -33.75 23.73 -12.20
C LYS A 116 -33.88 24.42 -13.58
N SER A 117 -32.97 24.13 -14.51
CA SER A 117 -32.95 24.78 -15.83
C SER A 117 -33.82 24.06 -16.89
N ARG A 118 -34.11 22.75 -16.74
CA ARG A 118 -34.89 21.95 -17.71
C ARG A 118 -35.68 20.83 -17.01
N PRO A 119 -36.81 21.14 -16.35
CA PRO A 119 -37.63 20.13 -15.70
C PRO A 119 -38.33 19.22 -16.71
N VAL A 120 -38.36 17.92 -16.43
CA VAL A 120 -39.09 16.92 -17.24
C VAL A 120 -40.58 16.96 -16.87
N ARG A 121 -41.45 17.13 -17.87
CA ARG A 121 -42.91 17.19 -17.69
C ARG A 121 -43.44 15.79 -17.33
N ASN A 122 -44.14 15.64 -16.20
CA ASN A 122 -44.73 14.35 -15.81
C ASN A 122 -45.86 13.99 -16.79
N ALA A 123 -45.75 12.86 -17.49
CA ALA A 123 -46.75 12.38 -18.46
C ALA A 123 -47.97 11.68 -17.82
N SER A 124 -48.10 11.72 -16.49
CA SER A 124 -49.22 11.11 -15.75
C SER A 124 -50.21 12.19 -15.34
N ALA A 125 -50.95 12.71 -16.32
CA ALA A 125 -52.13 13.54 -16.11
C ALA A 125 -53.05 13.35 -17.32
N ARG A 126 -53.67 12.17 -17.44
CA ARG A 126 -54.89 11.97 -18.21
C ARG A 126 -55.64 10.75 -17.73
#